data_AF-K9AZU8-F1
#
_entry.id   AF-K9AZU8-F1
#
_cell.length_a   1.000
_cell.length_b   1.000
_cell.length_c   1.000
_cell.angle_alpha   90.00
_cell.angle_beta   90.00
_cell.angle_gamma   90.00
#
_symmetry.space_group_name_H-M   'P 1'
#
loop_
_entity.id
_entity.type
_entity.pdbx_description
1 polymer ?
#
loop_
_entity_poly.entity_id
_entity_poly.type
_entity_poly.pdbx_seq_one_letter_code
_entity_poly.pdbx_strand_id
1 'polypeptide(L)'
;MPSLDTSKEVKLSSIPGSPPDLMFPPKGDAFALRSEYALKIDLELPPPTYRFSETHSVKSWLYHEDAPKAEPPKIIKDLSKYFDKTSSNS
;
A
#
# COMPACT_ATOMS: atom_id res chain seq x y z
N MET A 1 4.19 -5.63 -9.17
CA MET A 1 3.73 -5.39 -10.55
C MET A 1 4.06 -6.61 -11.39
N PRO A 2 3.20 -7.00 -12.35
CA PRO A 2 3.49 -8.12 -13.23
C PRO A 2 4.73 -7.82 -14.09
N SER A 3 5.66 -8.77 -14.16
CA SER A 3 6.85 -8.76 -15.02
C SER A 3 6.78 -9.90 -16.04
N LEU A 4 7.64 -9.86 -17.06
CA LEU A 4 7.75 -10.93 -18.06
C LEU A 4 8.13 -12.29 -17.43
N ASP A 5 8.87 -12.26 -16.33
CA ASP A 5 9.32 -13.44 -15.58
C ASP A 5 8.33 -13.90 -14.49
N THR A 6 7.22 -13.17 -14.29
CA THR A 6 6.19 -13.57 -13.32
C THR A 6 5.43 -14.77 -13.87
N SER A 7 5.36 -15.87 -13.11
CA SER A 7 4.63 -17.06 -13.56
C SER A 7 3.15 -16.72 -13.80
N LYS A 8 2.58 -17.27 -14.89
CA LYS A 8 1.18 -17.03 -15.29
C LYS A 8 0.16 -17.52 -14.25
N GLU A 9 0.62 -18.26 -13.25
CA GLU A 9 -0.15 -18.79 -12.12
C GLU A 9 -0.34 -17.76 -11.00
N VAL A 10 0.43 -16.66 -10.98
CA VAL A 10 0.26 -15.57 -10.00
C VAL A 10 -1.04 -14.82 -10.32
N LYS A 11 -2.07 -15.08 -9.54
CA LYS A 11 -3.36 -14.36 -9.64
C LYS A 11 -3.16 -12.90 -9.24
N LEU A 12 -3.70 -12.00 -10.06
CA LEU A 12 -3.82 -10.59 -9.70
C LEU A 12 -4.87 -10.46 -8.60
N SER A 13 -4.47 -9.90 -7.46
CA SER A 13 -5.40 -9.58 -6.38
C SER A 13 -6.27 -8.39 -6.78
N SER A 14 -7.59 -8.57 -6.76
CA SER A 14 -8.53 -7.44 -6.85
C SER A 14 -8.70 -6.78 -5.49
N ILE A 15 -8.82 -5.46 -5.45
CA ILE A 15 -9.16 -4.73 -4.22
C ILE A 15 -10.65 -4.99 -3.94
N PRO A 16 -11.00 -5.65 -2.83
CA PRO A 16 -12.39 -5.92 -2.51
C PRO A 16 -13.12 -4.64 -2.06
N GLY A 17 -14.44 -4.62 -2.25
CA GLY A 17 -15.30 -3.52 -1.82
C GLY A 17 -15.66 -2.51 -2.92
N SER A 18 -16.56 -1.59 -2.57
CA SER A 18 -17.07 -0.56 -3.47
C SER A 18 -16.33 0.78 -3.27
N PRO A 19 -16.22 1.63 -4.31
CA PRO A 19 -15.78 3.00 -4.14
C PRO A 19 -16.60 3.73 -3.05
N PRO A 20 -15.97 4.63 -2.27
CA PRO A 20 -16.70 5.41 -1.28
C PRO A 20 -17.69 6.35 -1.96
N ASP A 21 -18.80 6.64 -1.27
CA ASP A 21 -19.76 7.64 -1.71
C ASP A 21 -19.10 9.04 -1.67
N LEU A 22 -19.18 9.77 -2.78
CA LEU A 22 -18.61 11.11 -2.91
C LEU A 22 -19.51 12.21 -2.34
N MET A 23 -20.82 11.95 -2.22
CA MET A 23 -21.77 12.88 -1.61
C MET A 23 -21.66 12.88 -0.08
N PHE A 24 -21.37 11.71 0.48
CA PHE A 24 -21.18 11.49 1.91
C PHE A 24 -19.84 10.79 2.15
N PRO A 25 -18.72 11.51 2.00
CA PRO A 25 -17.41 10.92 2.14
C PRO A 25 -17.20 10.37 3.56
N PRO A 26 -16.43 9.29 3.70
CA PRO A 26 -16.04 8.78 5.00
C PRO A 26 -15.23 9.85 5.76
N LYS A 27 -15.34 9.83 7.10
CA LYS A 27 -14.71 10.84 7.97
C LYS A 27 -13.18 10.79 7.94
N GLY A 28 -12.61 9.59 7.84
CA GLY A 28 -11.18 9.36 7.77
C GLY A 28 -10.66 9.20 6.34
N ASP A 29 -9.69 8.30 6.15
CA ASP A 29 -9.17 7.92 4.84
C ASP A 29 -10.25 7.21 3.99
N ALA A 30 -10.48 7.75 2.80
CA ALA A 30 -11.39 7.20 1.79
C ALA A 30 -11.00 5.78 1.33
N PHE A 31 -9.76 5.37 1.55
CA PHE A 31 -9.27 4.04 1.22
C PHE A 31 -9.30 3.05 2.40
N ALA A 32 -9.53 3.52 3.63
CA ALA A 32 -9.47 2.68 4.84
C ALA A 32 -10.36 1.43 4.76
N LEU A 33 -11.59 1.56 4.26
CA LEU A 33 -12.55 0.43 4.14
C LEU A 33 -12.11 -0.67 3.17
N ARG A 34 -11.13 -0.40 2.31
CA ARG A 34 -10.64 -1.33 1.27
C ARG A 34 -9.16 -1.69 1.43
N SER A 35 -8.53 -1.21 2.50
CA SER A 35 -7.12 -1.46 2.79
C SER A 35 -6.99 -2.61 3.78
N GLU A 36 -6.18 -3.62 3.44
CA GLU A 36 -5.80 -4.71 4.35
C GLU A 36 -4.93 -4.23 5.52
N TYR A 37 -4.37 -3.02 5.40
CA TYR A 37 -3.48 -2.39 6.37
C TYR A 37 -4.13 -1.21 7.11
N ALA A 38 -5.46 -1.07 7.02
CA ALA A 38 -6.17 0.02 7.68
C ALA A 38 -5.99 -0.02 9.20
N LEU A 39 -5.60 1.11 9.78
CA LEU A 39 -5.58 1.34 11.20
C LEU A 39 -6.93 1.89 11.66
N LYS A 40 -7.25 1.75 12.95
CA LYS A 40 -8.49 2.31 13.51
C LYS A 40 -8.59 3.82 13.29
N ILE A 41 -7.46 4.51 13.40
CA ILE A 41 -7.37 5.96 13.18
C ILE A 41 -7.66 6.35 11.71
N ASP A 42 -7.40 5.46 10.72
CA ASP A 42 -7.75 5.73 9.32
C ASP A 42 -9.28 5.83 9.13
N LEU A 43 -10.10 5.27 10.01
CA LEU A 43 -11.57 5.39 9.94
C LEU A 43 -12.10 6.66 10.60
N GLU A 44 -11.31 7.25 11.50
CA GLU A 44 -11.71 8.39 12.33
C GLU A 44 -11.19 9.72 11.78
N LEU A 45 -9.92 9.74 11.34
CA LEU A 45 -9.21 10.96 10.92
C LEU A 45 -8.42 10.74 9.64
N PRO A 46 -8.41 11.73 8.72
CA PRO A 46 -7.60 11.66 7.52
C PRO A 46 -6.10 11.76 7.87
N PRO A 47 -5.23 10.94 7.25
CA PRO A 47 -3.80 10.99 7.52
C PRO A 47 -3.16 12.28 7.00
N PRO A 48 -2.09 12.76 7.66
CA PRO A 48 -1.30 13.88 7.16
C PRO A 48 -0.56 13.49 5.87
N THR A 49 -0.08 14.49 5.13
CA THR A 49 0.72 14.26 3.93
C THR A 49 2.19 14.14 4.30
N TYR A 50 2.76 12.96 4.09
CA TYR A 50 4.19 12.70 4.21
C TYR A 50 4.86 12.93 2.85
N ARG A 51 5.91 13.76 2.82
CA ARG A 51 6.66 14.07 1.60
C ARG A 51 8.07 13.50 1.70
N PHE A 52 8.44 12.65 0.76
CA PHE A 52 9.77 12.03 0.69
C PHE A 52 10.68 12.73 -0.33
N SER A 53 10.09 13.27 -1.40
CA SER A 53 10.77 14.11 -2.40
C SER A 53 9.79 15.13 -2.99
N GLU A 54 10.24 15.96 -3.93
CA GLU A 54 9.36 16.92 -4.61
C GLU A 54 8.19 16.26 -5.35
N THR A 55 8.42 15.06 -5.90
CA THR A 55 7.43 14.31 -6.70
C THR A 55 6.84 13.10 -5.96
N HIS A 56 7.37 12.73 -4.79
CA HIS A 56 6.94 11.58 -4.01
C HIS A 56 6.32 12.00 -2.68
N SER A 57 5.01 11.76 -2.55
CA SER A 57 4.28 11.96 -1.30
C SER A 57 3.27 10.85 -1.06
N VAL A 58 2.95 10.60 0.21
CA VAL A 58 1.99 9.59 0.66
C VAL A 58 1.09 10.17 1.74
N LYS A 59 -0.17 9.74 1.77
CA LYS A 59 -1.14 10.03 2.84
C LYS A 59 -1.57 8.71 3.46
N SER A 60 -0.92 8.30 4.55
CA SER A 60 -1.25 7.06 5.27
C SER A 60 -0.74 7.11 6.70
N TRP A 61 -1.56 6.67 7.66
CA TRP A 61 -1.13 6.57 9.06
C TRP A 61 -0.05 5.51 9.29
N LEU A 62 0.24 4.65 8.32
CA LEU A 62 1.34 3.67 8.40
C LEU A 62 2.73 4.29 8.49
N TYR A 63 2.88 5.56 8.10
CA TYR A 63 4.15 6.31 8.21
C TYR A 63 4.26 7.13 9.49
N HIS A 64 3.27 7.05 10.39
CA HIS A 64 3.35 7.67 11.70
C HIS A 64 4.33 6.92 12.61
N GLU A 65 4.98 7.60 13.55
CA GLU A 65 5.96 7.00 14.46
C GLU A 65 5.36 5.87 15.32
N ASP A 66 4.12 6.05 15.77
CA ASP A 66 3.36 5.06 16.54
C ASP A 66 2.67 3.98 15.68
N ALA A 67 2.87 3.99 14.37
CA ALA A 67 2.24 3.01 13.50
C ALA A 67 2.81 1.61 13.75
N PRO A 68 1.96 0.56 13.76
CA PRO A 68 2.46 -0.80 13.82
C PRO A 68 3.29 -1.12 12.58
N LYS A 69 4.33 -1.94 12.73
CA LYS A 69 5.12 -2.42 11.60
C LYS A 69 4.22 -3.22 10.65
N ALA A 70 3.97 -2.66 9.47
CA ALA A 70 3.24 -3.35 8.41
C ALA A 70 4.18 -4.29 7.66
N GLU A 71 3.76 -5.55 7.51
CA GLU A 71 4.50 -6.53 6.73
C GLU A 71 4.16 -6.40 5.25
N PRO A 72 5.15 -6.20 4.36
CA PRO A 72 4.86 -6.06 2.94
C PRO A 72 4.29 -7.38 2.38
N PRO A 73 3.42 -7.31 1.35
CA PRO A 73 2.86 -8.50 0.73
C PRO A 73 3.94 -9.45 0.22
N LYS A 74 3.66 -10.76 0.24
CA LYS A 74 4.63 -11.79 -0.17
C LYS A 74 5.25 -11.52 -1.56
N ILE A 75 4.43 -11.10 -2.52
CA ILE A 75 4.87 -10.75 -3.87
C ILE A 75 5.93 -9.64 -3.88
N ILE A 76 5.82 -8.65 -2.98
CA ILE A 76 6.78 -7.55 -2.88
C ILE A 76 8.10 -8.04 -2.28
N LYS A 77 8.04 -8.91 -1.26
CA LYS A 77 9.22 -9.55 -0.66
C LYS A 77 9.96 -10.45 -1.65
N ASP A 78 9.23 -11.14 -2.52
CA ASP A 78 9.84 -12.00 -3.54
C ASP A 78 10.47 -11.17 -4.66
N LEU A 79 9.81 -10.06 -5.06
CA LEU A 79 10.38 -9.10 -6.01
C LEU A 79 11.63 -8.40 -5.48
N SER A 80 11.65 -7.97 -4.22
CA SER A 80 12.84 -7.31 -3.64
C SER A 80 14.06 -8.23 -3.72
N LYS A 81 13.90 -9.51 -3.34
CA LYS A 81 14.96 -10.53 -3.45
C LYS A 81 15.45 -10.73 -4.88
N TYR A 82 14.54 -10.69 -5.86
CA TYR A 82 14.90 -10.79 -7.27
C TYR A 82 15.80 -9.62 -7.69
N PHE A 83 15.38 -8.38 -7.38
CA PHE A 83 16.16 -7.19 -7.73
C PHE A 83 17.52 -7.16 -7.02
N ASP A 84 17.58 -7.48 -5.72
CA ASP A 84 18.83 -7.58 -4.96
C ASP A 84 19.81 -8.56 -5.61
N LYS A 85 19.32 -9.73 -6.05
CA LYS A 85 20.12 -10.75 -6.74
C LYS A 85 20.59 -10.31 -8.13
N THR A 86 19.79 -9.54 -8.86
CA THR A 86 20.20 -9.02 -10.18
C THR A 86 21.26 -7.92 -10.04
N SER A 87 21.16 -7.07 -9.02
CA SER A 87 22.14 -6.01 -8.75
C SER A 87 23.48 -6.53 -8.21
N SER A 88 23.49 -7.70 -7.56
CA SER A 88 24.75 -8.34 -7.12
C SER A 88 25.48 -9.11 -8.22
N ASN A 89 24.84 -9.36 -9.36
CA ASN A 89 25.38 -10.13 -10.48
C ASN A 89 25.77 -9.26 -11.70
N SER A 90 25.84 -7.93 -11.54
CA SER A 90 26.35 -6.97 -12.54
C SER A 90 27.54 -6.19 -12.00
#